data_AF-A0A258V4I9-F1
#
_entry.id   AF-A0A258V4I9-F1
#
_cell.length_a   1.000
_cell.length_b   1.000
_cell.length_c   1.000
_cell.angle_alpha   90.00
_cell.angle_beta   90.00
_cell.angle_gamma   90.00
#
_symmetry.space_group_name_H-M   'P 1'
#
loop_
_entity.id
_entity.type
_entity.pdbx_description
1 polymer ?
#
loop_
_entity_poly.entity_id
_entity_poly.type
_entity_poly.pdbx_seq_one_letter_code
_entity_poly.pdbx_strand_id
1 'polypeptide(L)'
;MTDQPKVPLTVDEAVGLFKSQDSAHSINVIGPMIMGFEWSIGGAREKLAECTDLQVAGDTARGMGHGIAATEPDGQFIFFEHDEDALTAFLLERTGAPA
;
A
#
# COMPACT_ATOMS: atom_id res chain seq x y z
N MET A 1 -7.03 -12.33 -16.08
CA MET A 1 -6.83 -11.29 -15.07
C MET A 1 -7.64 -10.10 -15.54
N THR A 2 -8.71 -9.76 -14.83
CA THR A 2 -9.43 -8.50 -15.07
C THR A 2 -8.50 -7.38 -14.63
N ASP A 3 -8.15 -6.46 -15.53
CA ASP A 3 -7.47 -5.21 -15.19
C ASP A 3 -8.39 -4.45 -14.24
N GLN A 4 -8.18 -4.60 -12.93
CA GLN A 4 -8.82 -3.71 -11.99
C GLN A 4 -8.24 -2.31 -12.20
N PRO A 5 -9.08 -1.27 -12.22
CA PRO A 5 -8.61 0.08 -12.38
C PRO A 5 -7.65 0.40 -11.24
N LYS A 6 -6.42 0.79 -11.60
CA LYS A 6 -5.42 1.25 -10.64
C LYS A 6 -5.94 2.53 -9.98
N VAL A 7 -5.99 2.54 -8.65
CA VAL A 7 -6.32 3.74 -7.88
C VAL A 7 -5.01 4.34 -7.35
N PRO A 8 -4.48 5.40 -7.98
CA PRO A 8 -3.20 5.98 -7.58
C PRO A 8 -3.30 6.65 -6.20
N LEU A 9 -2.18 6.64 -5.48
CA LEU A 9 -2.02 7.26 -4.17
C LEU A 9 -0.89 8.29 -4.22
N THR A 10 -1.07 9.38 -3.49
CA THR A 10 0.04 10.22 -3.02
C THR A 10 0.68 9.60 -1.77
N VAL A 11 1.87 10.08 -1.39
CA VAL A 11 2.53 9.65 -0.15
C VAL A 11 1.66 9.95 1.07
N ASP A 12 1.00 11.11 1.13
CA ASP A 12 0.13 11.48 2.24
C ASP A 12 -1.10 10.58 2.36
N GLU A 13 -1.72 10.24 1.23
CA GLU A 13 -2.84 9.30 1.20
C GLU A 13 -2.39 7.90 1.64
N ALA A 14 -1.25 7.41 1.14
CA ALA A 14 -0.71 6.12 1.56
C ALA A 14 -0.42 6.07 3.07
N VAL A 15 0.21 7.11 3.64
CA VAL A 15 0.49 7.18 5.08
C VAL A 15 -0.80 7.27 5.90
N GLY A 16 -1.79 8.01 5.41
CA GLY A 16 -3.11 8.11 6.05
C GLY A 16 -3.89 6.79 6.07
N LEU A 17 -3.52 5.84 5.20
CA LEU A 17 -4.13 4.52 5.10
C LEU A 17 -3.41 3.46 5.96
N PHE A 18 -2.30 3.78 6.61
CA PHE A 18 -1.61 2.80 7.46
C PHE A 18 -2.49 2.34 8.63
N LYS A 19 -2.43 1.04 8.90
CA LYS A 19 -3.14 0.37 9.99
C LYS A 19 -2.82 0.92 11.38
N SER A 20 -1.61 1.47 11.55
CA SER A 20 -1.12 2.05 12.79
C SER A 20 -0.46 3.39 12.51
N GLN A 21 -0.56 4.30 13.49
CA GLN A 21 0.10 5.60 13.47
C GLN A 21 1.44 5.59 14.21
N ASP A 22 1.83 4.46 14.79
CA ASP A 22 3.11 4.28 15.49
C ASP A 22 4.17 3.64 14.59
N SER A 23 3.76 2.68 13.76
CA SER A 23 4.64 1.95 12.85
C SER A 23 3.88 1.47 11.62
N ALA A 24 4.61 1.17 10.56
CA ALA A 24 4.06 0.59 9.34
C ALA A 24 4.73 -0.75 9.09
N HIS A 25 3.92 -1.79 8.92
CA HIS A 25 4.39 -3.11 8.50
C HIS A 25 4.32 -3.22 6.98
N SER A 26 5.34 -3.83 6.36
CA SER A 26 5.33 -4.11 4.92
C SER A 26 5.87 -5.49 4.59
N ILE A 27 5.51 -5.97 3.40
CA ILE A 27 6.13 -7.13 2.78
C ILE A 27 6.74 -6.76 1.43
N ASN A 28 7.95 -7.24 1.17
CA ASN A 28 8.61 -7.13 -0.12
C ASN A 28 8.60 -8.49 -0.81
N VAL A 29 8.28 -8.49 -2.10
CA VAL A 29 8.32 -9.71 -2.93
C VAL A 29 9.60 -9.70 -3.76
N ILE A 30 10.57 -10.53 -3.38
CA ILE A 30 11.87 -10.64 -4.05
C ILE A 30 12.00 -12.05 -4.64
N GLY A 31 11.65 -12.19 -5.90
CA GLY A 31 11.57 -13.50 -6.55
C GLY A 31 10.55 -14.41 -5.85
N PRO A 32 10.91 -15.63 -5.41
CA PRO A 32 10.00 -16.53 -4.69
C PRO A 32 9.90 -16.23 -3.18
N MET A 33 10.63 -15.24 -2.67
CA MET A 33 10.69 -14.93 -1.23
C MET A 33 9.80 -13.74 -0.88
N ILE A 34 9.19 -13.81 0.30
CA ILE A 34 8.47 -12.71 0.94
C ILE A 34 9.27 -12.32 2.19
N MET A 35 9.67 -11.05 2.28
CA MET A 35 10.36 -10.51 3.45
C MET A 35 9.50 -9.44 4.13
N GLY A 36 9.26 -9.61 5.42
CA GLY A 36 8.55 -8.63 6.24
C GLY A 36 9.49 -7.56 6.80
N PHE A 37 9.02 -6.33 6.85
CA PHE A 37 9.74 -5.18 7.39
C PHE A 37 8.83 -4.38 8.31
N GLU A 38 9.42 -3.82 9.36
CA GLU A 38 8.75 -2.88 10.25
C GLU A 38 9.44 -1.54 10.16
N TRP A 39 8.66 -0.48 10.00
CA TRP A 39 9.14 0.87 9.76
C TRP A 39 8.58 1.80 10.83
N SER A 40 9.35 2.83 11.19
CA SER A 40 8.73 4.03 11.76
C SER A 40 7.87 4.72 10.68
N ILE A 41 6.84 5.46 11.07
CA ILE A 41 6.01 6.19 10.09
C ILE A 41 6.85 7.16 9.25
N GLY A 42 7.83 7.84 9.86
CA GLY A 42 8.76 8.71 9.14
C GLY A 42 9.60 7.94 8.11
N GLY A 43 10.15 6.79 8.48
CA GLY A 43 10.93 5.95 7.57
C GLY A 43 10.08 5.36 6.45
N ALA A 44 8.86 4.93 6.73
CA ALA A 44 7.91 4.47 5.72
C ALA A 44 7.55 5.58 4.73
N ARG A 45 7.30 6.80 5.24
CA ARG A 45 7.01 7.97 4.41
C ARG A 45 8.17 8.32 3.48
N GLU A 46 9.38 8.36 4.00
CA GLU A 46 10.60 8.58 3.20
C GLU A 46 10.73 7.49 2.12
N LYS A 47 10.51 6.22 2.50
CA LYS A 47 10.57 5.10 1.57
C LYS A 47 9.54 5.21 0.44
N LEU A 48 8.29 5.55 0.77
CA LEU A 48 7.22 5.74 -0.21
C LEU A 48 7.54 6.90 -1.17
N ALA A 49 8.20 7.96 -0.70
CA ALA A 49 8.59 9.10 -1.53
C ALA A 49 9.70 8.76 -2.55
N GLU A 50 10.48 7.70 -2.33
CA GLU A 50 11.49 7.19 -3.26
C GLU A 50 10.90 6.24 -4.32
N CYS A 51 9.65 5.80 -4.14
CA CYS A 51 9.00 4.87 -5.06
C CYS A 51 8.52 5.56 -6.33
N THR A 52 8.45 4.79 -7.41
CA THR A 52 8.06 5.27 -8.75
C THR A 52 6.56 5.22 -9.01
N ASP A 53 5.84 4.33 -8.32
CA ASP A 53 4.40 4.17 -8.38
C ASP A 53 3.86 3.87 -6.98
N LEU A 54 2.71 4.47 -6.65
CA LEU A 54 1.97 4.26 -5.41
C LEU A 54 0.49 4.12 -5.76
N GLN A 55 -0.14 3.05 -5.32
CA GLN A 55 -1.53 2.75 -5.64
C GLN A 55 -2.18 1.85 -4.59
N VAL A 56 -3.51 1.80 -4.60
CA VAL A 56 -4.24 0.76 -3.86
C VAL A 56 -3.89 -0.61 -4.44
N ALA A 57 -3.58 -1.55 -3.54
CA ALA A 57 -3.20 -2.90 -3.91
C ALA A 57 -4.39 -3.71 -4.44
N GLY A 58 -4.11 -4.75 -5.23
CA GLY A 58 -5.15 -5.65 -5.73
C GLY A 58 -5.72 -6.56 -4.64
N ASP A 59 -6.85 -7.23 -4.95
CA ASP A 59 -7.63 -8.06 -4.02
C ASP A 59 -6.81 -9.07 -3.22
N THR A 60 -5.81 -9.71 -3.83
CA THR A 60 -4.98 -10.70 -3.13
C THR A 60 -4.18 -10.09 -1.99
N ALA A 61 -3.52 -8.95 -2.23
CA ALA A 61 -2.74 -8.27 -1.20
C ALA A 61 -3.66 -7.65 -0.14
N ARG A 62 -4.80 -7.07 -0.56
CA ARG A 62 -5.83 -6.56 0.35
C ARG A 62 -6.41 -7.65 1.26
N GLY A 63 -6.67 -8.83 0.72
CA GLY A 63 -7.09 -10.01 1.49
C GLY A 63 -6.05 -10.53 2.49
N MET A 64 -4.80 -10.09 2.37
CA MET A 64 -3.72 -10.31 3.34
C MET A 64 -3.53 -9.13 4.30
N GLY A 65 -4.41 -8.13 4.28
CA GLY A 65 -4.28 -6.91 5.08
C GLY A 65 -3.31 -5.88 4.51
N HIS A 66 -2.78 -6.05 3.29
CA HIS A 66 -1.79 -5.17 2.68
C HIS A 66 -2.37 -4.39 1.49
N GLY A 67 -2.94 -3.21 1.79
CA GLY A 67 -3.79 -2.46 0.86
C GLY A 67 -3.09 -1.35 0.08
N ILE A 68 -1.83 -1.08 0.40
CA ILE A 68 -1.02 -0.06 -0.26
C ILE A 68 0.08 -0.78 -1.02
N ALA A 69 0.17 -0.56 -2.33
CA ALA A 69 1.22 -1.10 -3.19
C ALA A 69 2.15 0.02 -3.63
N ALA A 70 3.45 -0.19 -3.46
CA ALA A 70 4.51 0.68 -3.91
C ALA A 70 5.45 -0.06 -4.86
N THR A 71 5.90 0.61 -5.92
CA THR A 71 6.89 0.07 -6.86
C THR A 71 8.20 0.82 -6.75
N GLU A 72 9.25 0.11 -6.37
CA GLU A 72 10.61 0.64 -6.29
C GLU A 72 11.17 0.93 -7.70
N PRO A 73 12.20 1.80 -7.82
CA PRO A 73 12.80 2.13 -9.11
C PRO A 73 13.36 0.94 -9.91
N ASP A 74 13.69 -0.17 -9.24
CA ASP A 74 14.16 -1.41 -9.86
C ASP A 74 13.01 -2.37 -10.24
N GLY A 75 11.76 -1.95 -10.04
CA GLY A 75 10.55 -2.72 -10.36
C GLY A 75 10.10 -3.69 -9.27
N GLN A 76 10.74 -3.70 -8.09
CA GLN A 76 10.28 -4.49 -6.95
C GLN A 76 9.00 -3.91 -6.35
N PHE A 77 8.17 -4.78 -5.78
CA PHE A 77 6.94 -4.39 -5.11
C PHE A 77 7.09 -4.48 -3.59
N ILE A 78 6.61 -3.43 -2.93
CA ILE A 78 6.41 -3.36 -1.49
C ILE A 78 4.92 -3.21 -1.25
N PHE A 79 4.36 -4.03 -0.37
CA PHE A 79 2.97 -3.90 0.06
C PHE A 79 2.95 -3.53 1.54
N PHE A 80 2.24 -2.47 1.92
CA PHE A 80 2.10 -2.05 3.32
C PHE A 80 0.74 -2.47 3.89
N GLU A 81 0.73 -2.83 5.17
CA GLU A 81 -0.51 -3.04 5.91
C GLU A 81 -1.36 -1.76 5.90
N HIS A 82 -2.67 -1.95 5.86
CA HIS A 82 -3.63 -0.85 5.82
C HIS A 82 -4.68 -0.98 6.91
N ASP A 83 -5.29 0.16 7.24
CA ASP A 83 -6.54 0.21 7.99
C ASP A 83 -7.71 -0.04 7.03
N GLU A 84 -8.51 -1.07 7.31
CA GLU A 84 -9.60 -1.51 6.44
C GLU A 84 -10.72 -0.46 6.33
N ASP A 85 -11.06 0.20 7.44
CA ASP A 85 -12.10 1.22 7.48
C ASP A 85 -11.66 2.47 6.70
N ALA A 86 -10.41 2.90 6.90
CA ALA A 86 -9.83 4.04 6.20
C ALA A 86 -9.74 3.79 4.69
N LEU A 87 -9.30 2.59 4.27
CA LEU A 87 -9.24 2.25 2.84
C LEU A 87 -10.64 2.17 2.22
N THR A 88 -11.61 1.61 2.95
CA THR A 88 -12.99 1.54 2.48
C THR A 88 -13.59 2.93 2.30
N ALA A 89 -13.40 3.82 3.27
CA ALA A 89 -13.83 5.22 3.17
C ALA A 89 -13.15 5.92 1.98
N PHE A 90 -11.83 5.77 1.83
CA PHE A 90 -11.07 6.35 0.72
C PHE A 90 -11.57 5.90 -0.65
N LEU A 91 -11.82 4.60 -0.82
CA LEU A 91 -12.30 4.05 -2.10
C LEU A 91 -13.73 4.49 -2.42
N LEU A 92 -14.60 4.57 -1.41
CA LEU A 92 -15.95 5.10 -1.56
C LEU A 92 -15.93 6.55 -2.03
N GLU A 93 -15.08 7.40 -1.43
CA GLU A 93 -14.92 8.79 -1.83
C GLU A 93 -14.34 8.94 -3.24
N ARG A 94 -13.36 8.10 -3.59
CA ARG A 94 -12.62 8.21 -4.86
C ARG A 94 -13.40 7.67 -6.05
N THR A 95 -14.15 6.59 -5.86
CA THR A 95 -14.73 5.80 -6.96
C THR A 95 -16.25 5.69 -6.90
N GLY A 96 -16.86 6.04 -5.78
CA GLY A 96 -18.29 5.78 -5.52
C GLY A 96 -18.61 4.31 -5.26
N ALA A 97 -17.61 3.44 -5.14
CA ALA A 97 -17.76 2.02 -4.81
C ALA A 97 -16.92 1.66 -3.57
N PRO A 98 -17.43 0.82 -2.65
CA PRO A 98 -16.65 0.32 -1.51
C PRO A 98 -15.54 -0.64 -1.96
N ALA A 99 -14.55 -0.81 -1.08
CA ALA A 99 -13.35 -1.64 -1.25
C ALA A 99 -13.64 -3.11 -1.53
#